data_AF-A0A521V1G5-F1
#
_entry.id   AF-A0A521V1G5-F1
#
_cell.length_a   1.000
_cell.length_b   1.000
_cell.length_c   1.000
_cell.angle_alpha   90.00
_cell.angle_beta   90.00
_cell.angle_gamma   90.00
#
_symmetry.space_group_name_H-M   'P 1'
#
loop_
_entity.id
_entity.type
_entity.pdbx_description
1 polymer ?
#
loop_
_entity_poly.entity_id
_entity_poly.type
_entity_poly.pdbx_seq_one_letter_code
_entity_poly.pdbx_strand_id
1 'polypeptide(L)'
;MLRTILKYGAIAGVVVGAFMFATFLAFGGEPPMKYGMLIGYTTMLIALSAVFVGIKRHRDVGRGGVIGFWPALGVGLGISVVAGVFYVVAWEGVQALLDMDFATAYGNAMLEQARANGASAAEIAKMSAEMAEFKVQYANPLFRLPMTFAEIFPVGVLVSLVSAALLRNPRFLPARRARG
;
A
#
# COMPACT_ATOMS: atom_id res chain seq x y z
N MET A 1 -9.65 -20.23 5.18
CA MET A 1 -9.22 -18.88 5.63
C MET A 1 -7.82 -18.56 5.13
N LEU A 2 -6.78 -19.30 5.55
CA LEU A 2 -5.39 -19.08 5.13
C LEU A 2 -5.19 -19.10 3.59
N ARG A 3 -5.74 -20.10 2.88
CA ARG A 3 -5.69 -20.16 1.41
C ARG A 3 -6.35 -18.95 0.74
N THR A 4 -7.41 -18.40 1.33
CA THR A 4 -8.08 -17.20 0.83
C THR A 4 -7.20 -15.97 1.06
N ILE A 5 -6.64 -15.84 2.26
CA ILE A 5 -5.71 -14.77 2.63
C ILE A 5 -4.50 -14.75 1.68
N LEU A 6 -3.83 -15.89 1.48
CA LEU A 6 -2.66 -15.98 0.60
C LEU A 6 -3.03 -15.70 -0.86
N LYS A 7 -4.12 -16.28 -1.37
CA LYS A 7 -4.53 -16.08 -2.77
C LYS A 7 -4.89 -14.62 -3.05
N TYR A 8 -5.75 -14.02 -2.24
CA TYR A 8 -6.19 -12.64 -2.46
C TYR A 8 -5.12 -11.62 -2.06
N GLY A 9 -4.31 -11.91 -1.04
CA GLY A 9 -3.15 -11.11 -0.68
C GLY A 9 -2.08 -11.10 -1.77
N ALA A 10 -1.77 -12.25 -2.38
CA ALA A 10 -0.83 -12.33 -3.50
C ALA A 10 -1.39 -11.61 -4.75
N ILE A 11 -2.67 -11.78 -5.08
CA ILE A 11 -3.29 -11.06 -6.20
C ILE A 11 -3.25 -9.54 -5.94
N ALA A 12 -3.64 -9.10 -4.75
CA ALA A 12 -3.58 -7.70 -4.35
C ALA A 12 -2.16 -7.16 -4.47
N GLY A 13 -1.20 -7.86 -3.87
CA GLY A 13 0.22 -7.51 -3.86
C GLY A 13 0.83 -7.46 -5.25
N VAL A 14 0.53 -8.41 -6.13
CA VAL A 14 1.02 -8.43 -7.52
C VAL A 14 0.40 -7.31 -8.33
N VAL A 15 -0.91 -7.04 -8.20
CA VAL A 15 -1.55 -5.94 -8.94
C VAL A 15 -1.00 -4.59 -8.48
N VAL A 16 -0.88 -4.38 -7.17
CA VAL A 16 -0.29 -3.17 -6.58
C VAL A 16 1.17 -3.03 -7.02
N GLY A 17 1.97 -4.09 -6.89
CA GLY A 17 3.38 -4.09 -7.28
C GLY A 17 3.58 -3.86 -8.78
N ALA A 18 2.77 -4.48 -9.62
CA ALA A 18 2.81 -4.27 -11.07
C ALA A 18 2.41 -2.84 -11.46
N PHE A 19 1.39 -2.27 -10.81
CA PHE A 19 0.98 -0.88 -11.02
C PHE A 19 2.08 0.09 -10.62
N MET A 20 2.74 -0.17 -9.48
CA MET A 20 3.89 0.59 -9.04
C MET A 20 5.03 0.48 -10.06
N PHE A 21 5.43 -0.74 -10.45
CA PHE A 21 6.44 -0.96 -11.48
C PHE A 21 6.14 -0.22 -12.79
N ALA A 22 4.92 -0.37 -13.30
CA ALA A 22 4.49 0.28 -14.53
C ALA A 22 4.58 1.81 -14.43
N THR A 23 4.23 2.35 -13.27
CA THR A 23 4.33 3.79 -13.00
C THR A 23 5.80 4.24 -13.03
N PHE A 24 6.66 3.65 -12.21
CA PHE A 24 8.08 4.05 -12.14
C PHE A 24 8.80 3.84 -13.47
N LEU A 25 8.48 2.77 -14.22
CA LEU A 25 9.00 2.55 -15.57
C LEU A 25 8.50 3.58 -16.58
N ALA A 26 7.20 3.91 -16.56
CA ALA A 26 6.62 4.88 -17.49
C ALA A 26 7.18 6.30 -17.30
N PHE A 27 7.55 6.67 -16.08
CA PHE A 27 8.19 7.95 -15.77
C PHE A 27 9.72 7.91 -15.86
N GLY A 28 10.33 6.75 -16.10
CA GLY A 28 11.79 6.59 -16.15
C GLY A 28 12.49 6.91 -14.82
N GLY A 29 11.78 6.77 -13.70
CA GLY A 29 12.24 7.22 -12.37
C GLY A 29 11.08 7.71 -11.49
N GLU A 30 11.36 8.66 -10.60
CA GLU A 30 10.35 9.19 -9.70
C GLU A 30 9.28 10.00 -10.46
N PRO A 31 7.99 9.64 -10.32
CA PRO A 31 6.93 10.43 -10.90
C PRO A 31 6.90 11.82 -10.24
N PRO A 32 6.62 12.89 -11.01
CA PRO A 32 6.48 14.23 -10.44
C PRO A 32 5.50 14.23 -9.27
N MET A 33 5.79 14.98 -8.20
CA MET A 33 4.99 14.94 -6.96
C MET A 33 3.48 15.14 -7.15
N LYS A 34 3.11 15.94 -8.16
CA LYS A 34 1.73 16.15 -8.61
C LYS A 34 1.01 14.84 -8.99
N TYR A 35 1.71 13.91 -9.65
CA TYR A 35 1.17 12.60 -10.01
C TYR A 35 1.36 11.58 -8.90
N GLY A 36 2.37 11.73 -8.05
CA GLY A 36 2.62 10.83 -6.90
C GLY A 36 1.40 10.66 -6.00
N MET A 37 0.66 11.74 -5.71
CA MET A 37 -0.59 11.66 -4.95
C MET A 37 -1.67 10.84 -5.69
N LEU A 38 -1.84 11.06 -6.99
CA LEU A 38 -2.84 10.35 -7.80
C LEU A 38 -2.53 8.84 -7.87
N ILE A 39 -1.25 8.51 -8.05
CA ILE A 39 -0.74 7.14 -8.05
C ILE A 39 -0.98 6.49 -6.68
N GLY A 40 -0.66 7.21 -5.59
CA GLY A 40 -0.90 6.77 -4.22
C GLY A 40 -2.37 6.45 -3.97
N TYR A 41 -3.28 7.39 -4.28
CA TYR A 41 -4.72 7.17 -4.14
C TYR A 41 -5.24 6.02 -5.01
N THR A 42 -4.76 5.88 -6.24
CA THR A 42 -5.15 4.77 -7.13
C THR A 42 -4.73 3.44 -6.54
N THR A 43 -3.51 3.37 -5.99
CA THR A 43 -2.98 2.17 -5.33
C THR A 43 -3.78 1.83 -4.08
N MET A 44 -4.18 2.83 -3.30
CA MET A 44 -5.09 2.66 -2.16
C MET A 44 -6.46 2.10 -2.58
N LEU A 45 -7.04 2.57 -3.69
CA LEU A 45 -8.31 2.04 -4.22
C LEU A 45 -8.20 0.58 -4.68
N ILE A 46 -7.08 0.21 -5.29
CA ILE A 46 -6.79 -1.18 -5.67
C ILE A 46 -6.71 -2.06 -4.41
N ALA A 47 -5.97 -1.61 -3.39
CA ALA A 47 -5.86 -2.31 -2.11
C ALA A 47 -7.23 -2.47 -1.42
N LEU A 48 -8.02 -1.38 -1.35
CA LEU A 48 -9.40 -1.36 -0.84
C LEU A 48 -10.25 -2.45 -1.52
N SER A 49 -10.21 -2.49 -2.85
CA SER A 49 -10.99 -3.42 -3.66
C SER A 49 -10.59 -4.87 -3.42
N ALA A 50 -9.28 -5.15 -3.35
CA ALA A 50 -8.79 -6.51 -3.19
C ALA A 50 -9.10 -7.10 -1.80
N VAL A 51 -8.93 -6.31 -0.73
CA VAL A 51 -9.30 -6.71 0.64
C VAL A 51 -10.80 -6.95 0.74
N PHE A 52 -11.61 -6.04 0.20
CA PHE A 52 -13.07 -6.17 0.19
C PHE A 52 -13.54 -7.45 -0.52
N VAL A 53 -13.00 -7.71 -1.73
CA VAL A 53 -13.32 -8.92 -2.51
C VAL A 53 -12.87 -10.18 -1.79
N GLY A 54 -11.71 -10.17 -1.13
CA GLY A 54 -11.21 -11.30 -0.36
C GLY A 54 -12.10 -11.67 0.83
N ILE A 55 -12.56 -10.67 1.60
CA ILE A 55 -13.51 -10.88 2.71
C ILE A 55 -14.84 -11.39 2.17
N LYS A 56 -15.38 -10.75 1.11
CA LYS A 56 -16.64 -11.16 0.49
C LYS A 56 -16.60 -12.59 -0.02
N ARG A 57 -15.53 -13.00 -0.73
CA ARG A 57 -15.37 -14.39 -1.19
C ARG A 57 -15.31 -15.36 -0.03
N HIS A 58 -14.61 -15.00 1.05
CA HIS A 58 -14.53 -15.86 2.23
C HIS A 58 -15.90 -16.06 2.88
N ARG A 59 -16.73 -15.00 2.95
CA ARG A 59 -18.12 -15.07 3.40
C ARG A 59 -18.97 -15.95 2.49
N ASP A 60 -18.97 -15.66 1.20
CA ASP A 60 -19.93 -16.24 0.23
C ASP A 60 -19.63 -17.72 -0.06
N VAL A 61 -18.36 -18.09 -0.26
CA VAL A 61 -17.96 -19.45 -0.64
C VAL A 61 -17.48 -20.26 0.57
N GLY A 62 -16.79 -19.62 1.51
CA GLY A 62 -16.20 -20.30 2.66
C GLY A 62 -17.14 -20.48 3.85
N ARG A 63 -18.21 -19.67 3.96
CA ARG A 63 -19.14 -19.69 5.10
C ARG A 63 -20.63 -19.64 4.72
N GLY A 64 -20.96 -19.83 3.44
CA GLY A 64 -22.36 -19.91 2.99
C GLY A 64 -23.13 -18.59 3.09
N GLY A 65 -22.44 -17.44 3.01
CA GLY A 65 -23.07 -16.12 2.89
C GLY A 65 -23.16 -15.31 4.18
N VAL A 66 -22.73 -15.85 5.33
CA VAL A 66 -22.72 -15.13 6.61
C VAL A 66 -21.33 -15.14 7.22
N ILE A 67 -20.87 -13.98 7.71
CA ILE A 67 -19.58 -13.84 8.41
C ILE A 67 -19.75 -12.88 9.59
N GLY A 68 -19.16 -13.21 10.73
CA GLY A 68 -19.08 -12.29 11.86
C GLY A 68 -18.05 -11.18 11.62
N PHE A 69 -18.09 -10.13 12.44
CA PHE A 69 -17.11 -9.03 12.36
C PHE A 69 -15.67 -9.50 12.57
N TRP A 70 -15.41 -10.23 13.66
CA TRP A 70 -14.05 -10.68 14.00
C TRP A 70 -13.41 -11.59 12.94
N PRO A 71 -14.13 -12.61 12.41
CA PRO A 71 -13.58 -13.40 11.31
C PRO A 71 -13.39 -12.60 10.02
N ALA A 72 -14.25 -11.63 9.72
CA ALA A 72 -14.11 -10.76 8.55
C ALA A 72 -12.88 -9.85 8.68
N LEU A 73 -12.69 -9.26 9.86
CA LEU A 73 -11.53 -8.42 10.17
C LEU A 73 -10.23 -9.24 10.09
N GLY A 74 -10.19 -10.44 10.66
CA GLY A 74 -9.00 -11.31 10.60
C GLY A 74 -8.62 -11.70 9.17
N VAL A 75 -9.61 -11.94 8.30
CA VAL A 75 -9.36 -12.19 6.87
C VAL A 75 -8.81 -10.94 6.19
N GLY A 76 -9.41 -9.78 6.44
CA GLY A 76 -8.95 -8.51 5.88
C GLY A 76 -7.52 -8.19 6.29
N LEU A 77 -7.23 -8.24 7.59
CA LEU A 77 -5.89 -7.99 8.13
C LEU A 77 -4.86 -8.97 7.56
N GLY A 78 -5.20 -10.25 7.47
CA GLY A 78 -4.32 -11.25 6.85
C GLY A 78 -4.00 -10.90 5.38
N ILE A 79 -5.00 -10.48 4.60
CA ILE A 79 -4.80 -10.05 3.21
C ILE A 79 -3.90 -8.81 3.17
N SER A 80 -4.14 -7.82 4.04
CA SER A 80 -3.35 -6.58 4.13
C SER A 80 -1.89 -6.85 4.49
N VAL A 81 -1.61 -7.78 5.42
CA VAL A 81 -0.24 -8.18 5.76
C VAL A 81 0.45 -8.79 4.55
N VAL A 82 -0.18 -9.78 3.90
CA VAL A 82 0.41 -10.44 2.72
C VAL A 82 0.63 -9.42 1.59
N ALA A 83 -0.35 -8.59 1.29
CA ALA A 83 -0.23 -7.54 0.29
C ALA A 83 0.89 -6.55 0.62
N GLY A 84 1.04 -6.17 1.89
CA GLY A 84 2.14 -5.33 2.36
C GLY A 84 3.52 -5.96 2.15
N VAL A 85 3.68 -7.26 2.38
CA VAL A 85 4.95 -7.96 2.08
C VAL A 85 5.26 -7.91 0.58
N PHE A 86 4.28 -8.20 -0.28
CA PHE A 86 4.46 -8.09 -1.73
C PHE A 86 4.78 -6.66 -2.18
N TYR A 87 4.17 -5.66 -1.57
CA TYR A 87 4.46 -4.24 -1.84
C TYR A 87 5.91 -3.90 -1.52
N VAL A 88 6.40 -4.30 -0.34
CA VAL A 88 7.80 -4.10 0.06
C VAL A 88 8.76 -4.80 -0.91
N VAL A 89 8.47 -6.05 -1.30
CA VAL A 89 9.29 -6.77 -2.29
C VAL A 89 9.28 -6.08 -3.65
N ALA A 90 8.12 -5.60 -4.11
CA ALA A 90 8.03 -4.84 -5.34
C ALA A 90 8.83 -3.53 -5.24
N TRP A 91 8.84 -2.87 -4.09
CA TRP A 91 9.55 -1.61 -3.86
C TRP A 91 11.06 -1.79 -3.94
N GLU A 92 11.57 -2.83 -3.29
CA GLU A 92 12.97 -3.25 -3.43
C GLU A 92 13.30 -3.59 -4.88
N GLY A 93 12.41 -4.29 -5.58
CA GLY A 93 12.58 -4.63 -6.99
C GLY A 93 12.68 -3.39 -7.88
N VAL A 94 11.82 -2.39 -7.69
CA VAL A 94 11.83 -1.14 -8.45
C VAL A 94 13.15 -0.40 -8.21
N GLN A 95 13.56 -0.22 -6.95
CA GLN A 95 14.81 0.45 -6.62
C GLN A 95 16.02 -0.27 -7.22
N ALA A 96 16.06 -1.61 -7.17
CA ALA A 96 17.16 -2.39 -7.72
C ALA A 96 17.20 -2.39 -9.25
N LEU A 97 16.04 -2.42 -9.91
CA LEU A 97 15.95 -2.47 -11.38
C LEU A 97 16.17 -1.11 -12.04
N LEU A 98 15.82 -0.02 -11.35
CA LEU A 98 15.97 1.34 -11.85
C LEU A 98 17.17 2.09 -11.27
N ASP A 99 17.99 1.42 -10.45
CA ASP A 99 19.12 2.00 -9.71
C ASP A 99 18.74 3.33 -9.00
N MET A 100 17.54 3.35 -8.41
CA MET A 100 16.96 4.57 -7.88
C MET A 100 17.48 4.88 -6.47
N ASP A 101 18.10 6.05 -6.31
CA ASP A 101 18.37 6.64 -5.00
C ASP A 101 17.17 7.48 -4.54
N PHE A 102 16.09 6.77 -4.16
CA PHE A 102 14.84 7.39 -3.69
C PHE A 102 15.09 8.37 -2.54
N ALA A 103 15.94 8.02 -1.58
CA ALA A 103 16.19 8.89 -0.43
C ALA A 103 16.81 10.24 -0.83
N THR A 104 17.72 10.24 -1.82
CA THR A 104 18.28 11.48 -2.35
C THR A 104 17.27 12.27 -3.16
N ALA A 105 16.53 11.62 -4.05
CA ALA A 105 15.55 12.29 -4.90
C ALA A 105 14.42 12.91 -4.05
N TYR A 106 13.91 12.17 -3.06
CA TYR A 106 12.96 12.67 -2.06
C TYR A 106 13.52 13.85 -1.24
N GLY A 107 14.75 13.73 -0.74
CA GLY A 107 15.39 14.80 0.03
C GLY A 107 15.56 16.09 -0.79
N ASN A 108 15.96 15.97 -2.06
CA ASN A 108 16.08 17.10 -2.98
C ASN A 108 14.72 17.75 -3.27
N ALA A 109 13.70 16.94 -3.57
CA ALA A 109 12.34 17.43 -3.82
C ALA A 109 11.77 18.17 -2.60
N MET A 110 12.00 17.66 -1.38
CA MET A 110 11.59 18.33 -0.14
C MET A 110 12.30 19.68 0.02
N LEU A 111 13.63 19.73 -0.18
CA LEU A 111 14.41 20.96 -0.09
C LEU A 111 13.98 22.01 -1.13
N GLU A 112 13.71 21.59 -2.36
CA GLU A 112 13.17 22.47 -3.40
C GLU A 112 11.80 23.01 -3.02
N GLN A 113 10.93 22.17 -2.47
CA GLN A 113 9.59 22.61 -2.03
C GLN A 113 9.67 23.58 -0.85
N ALA A 114 10.55 23.35 0.14
CA ALA A 114 10.74 24.29 1.25
C ALA A 114 11.29 25.65 0.76
N ARG A 115 12.22 25.65 -0.21
CA ARG A 115 12.70 26.88 -0.85
C ARG A 115 11.57 27.60 -1.57
N ALA A 116 10.75 26.89 -2.33
CA ALA A 116 9.60 27.46 -3.03
C ALA A 116 8.56 28.05 -2.08
N ASN A 117 8.40 27.46 -0.89
CA ASN A 117 7.51 27.95 0.16
C ASN A 117 8.09 29.11 0.98
N GLY A 118 9.30 29.58 0.66
CA GLY A 118 9.94 30.72 1.33
C GLY A 118 10.57 30.39 2.68
N ALA A 119 10.93 29.13 2.95
CA ALA A 119 11.62 28.75 4.17
C ALA A 119 12.96 29.51 4.31
N SER A 120 13.31 29.85 5.56
CA SER A 120 14.56 30.53 5.88
C SER A 120 15.78 29.64 5.62
N ALA A 121 16.95 30.26 5.45
CA ALA A 121 18.21 29.52 5.29
C ALA A 121 18.50 28.57 6.46
N ALA A 122 18.10 28.95 7.69
CA ALA A 122 18.24 28.11 8.87
C ALA A 122 17.34 26.87 8.83
N GLU A 123 16.10 27.01 8.37
CA GLU A 123 15.16 25.89 8.20
C GLU A 123 15.61 24.95 7.08
N ILE A 124 16.09 25.49 5.96
CA ILE A 124 16.63 24.69 4.85
C ILE A 124 17.88 23.91 5.31
N ALA A 125 18.77 24.54 6.08
CA ALA A 125 19.97 23.88 6.60
C ALA A 125 19.62 22.75 7.58
N LYS A 126 18.67 22.98 8.49
CA LYS A 126 18.16 21.96 9.41
C LYS A 126 17.53 20.79 8.64
N MET A 127 16.63 21.09 7.70
CA MET A 127 15.97 20.06 6.90
C MET A 127 16.97 19.28 6.04
N SER A 128 18.00 19.94 5.50
CA SER A 128 19.07 19.26 4.75
C SER A 128 19.85 18.28 5.62
N ALA A 129 20.10 18.60 6.89
CA ALA A 129 20.76 17.70 7.83
C ALA A 129 19.86 16.50 8.16
N GLU A 130 18.57 16.74 8.40
CA GLU A 130 17.58 15.68 8.63
C GLU A 130 17.44 14.75 7.41
N MET A 131 17.44 15.29 6.18
CA MET A 131 17.39 14.48 4.95
C MET A 131 18.68 13.67 4.74
N ALA A 132 19.85 14.20 5.13
CA ALA A 132 21.10 13.45 5.07
C ALA A 132 21.10 12.28 6.06
N GLU A 133 20.61 12.49 7.28
CA GLU A 133 20.43 11.41 8.26
C GLU A 133 19.40 10.38 7.77
N PHE A 134 18.27 10.84 7.23
CA PHE A 134 17.26 9.99 6.62
C PHE A 134 17.86 9.11 5.51
N LYS A 135 18.71 9.67 4.64
CA LYS A 135 19.40 8.89 3.59
C LYS A 135 20.25 7.77 4.18
N VAL A 136 21.01 8.03 5.23
CA VAL A 136 21.85 7.01 5.89
C VAL A 136 20.98 5.92 6.53
N GLN A 137 19.89 6.30 7.18
CA GLN A 137 18.94 5.34 7.76
C GLN A 137 18.26 4.51 6.66
N TYR A 138 17.82 5.16 5.57
CA TYR A 138 17.11 4.53 4.46
C TYR A 138 18.00 3.59 3.63
N ALA A 139 19.31 3.81 3.63
CA ALA A 139 20.27 2.87 3.05
C ALA A 139 20.30 1.51 3.76
N ASN A 140 19.82 1.43 5.01
CA ASN A 140 19.69 0.19 5.74
C ASN A 140 18.33 -0.48 5.47
N PRO A 141 18.29 -1.69 4.88
CA PRO A 141 17.05 -2.43 4.63
C PRO A 141 16.22 -2.65 5.90
N LEU A 142 16.86 -2.78 7.07
CA LEU A 142 16.15 -2.97 8.33
C LEU A 142 15.30 -1.75 8.75
N PHE A 143 15.63 -0.55 8.26
CA PHE A 143 14.83 0.66 8.46
C PHE A 143 13.85 0.89 7.29
N ARG A 144 14.32 0.66 6.06
CA ARG A 144 13.52 0.89 4.85
C ARG A 144 12.31 -0.04 4.72
N LEU A 145 12.48 -1.33 4.98
CA LEU A 145 11.39 -2.32 4.78
C LEU A 145 10.22 -2.08 5.75
N PRO A 146 10.43 -1.89 7.07
CA PRO A 146 9.32 -1.59 7.99
C PRO A 146 8.69 -0.24 7.73
N MET A 147 9.46 0.77 7.32
CA MET A 147 8.95 2.09 6.95
C MET A 147 7.97 1.98 5.77
N THR A 148 8.39 1.29 4.70
CA THR A 148 7.56 1.05 3.50
C THR A 148 6.31 0.23 3.84
N PHE A 149 6.45 -0.76 4.73
CA PHE A 149 5.31 -1.54 5.20
C PHE A 149 4.33 -0.69 6.04
N ALA A 150 4.85 0.16 6.93
CA ALA A 150 4.07 1.04 7.78
C ALA A 150 3.33 2.15 7.01
N GLU A 151 3.73 2.44 5.78
CA GLU A 151 3.01 3.33 4.88
C GLU A 151 1.67 2.72 4.42
N ILE A 152 1.71 1.45 3.95
CA ILE A 152 0.53 0.80 3.35
C ILE A 152 -0.33 0.04 4.38
N PHE A 153 0.28 -0.46 5.46
CA PHE A 153 -0.39 -1.31 6.43
C PHE A 153 -1.56 -0.62 7.17
N PRO A 154 -1.42 0.61 7.71
CA PRO A 154 -2.52 1.31 8.38
C PRO A 154 -3.73 1.52 7.46
N VAL A 155 -3.49 1.81 6.18
CA VAL A 155 -4.55 1.91 5.18
C VAL A 155 -5.26 0.56 5.06
N GLY A 156 -4.49 -0.53 4.89
CA GLY A 156 -5.03 -1.90 4.86
C GLY A 156 -5.84 -2.29 6.11
N VAL A 157 -5.46 -1.79 7.29
CA VAL A 157 -6.22 -1.96 8.54
C VAL A 157 -7.56 -1.22 8.47
N LEU A 158 -7.57 0.05 8.08
CA LEU A 158 -8.79 0.86 7.93
C LEU A 158 -9.75 0.23 6.93
N VAL A 159 -9.24 -0.19 5.77
CA VAL A 159 -10.00 -0.95 4.77
C VAL A 159 -10.65 -2.18 5.36
N SER A 160 -9.88 -2.95 6.13
CA SER A 160 -10.33 -4.20 6.73
C SER A 160 -11.43 -3.97 7.75
N LEU A 161 -11.33 -2.91 8.54
CA LEU A 161 -12.36 -2.50 9.50
C LEU A 161 -13.66 -2.12 8.80
N VAL A 162 -13.59 -1.24 7.80
CA VAL A 162 -14.77 -0.81 7.03
C VAL A 162 -15.41 -2.00 6.31
N SER A 163 -14.61 -2.83 5.64
CA SER A 163 -15.09 -4.00 4.92
C SER A 163 -15.72 -5.04 5.86
N ALA A 164 -15.13 -5.27 7.03
CA ALA A 164 -15.67 -6.17 8.04
C ALA A 164 -17.00 -5.66 8.62
N ALA A 165 -17.11 -4.35 8.87
CA ALA A 165 -18.34 -3.73 9.35
C ALA A 165 -19.49 -3.87 8.33
N LEU A 166 -19.20 -3.60 7.06
CA LEU A 166 -20.19 -3.69 5.97
C LEU A 166 -20.59 -5.13 5.67
N LEU A 167 -19.63 -6.03 5.48
CA LEU A 167 -19.87 -7.42 5.05
C LEU A 167 -20.40 -8.33 6.18
N ARG A 168 -20.32 -7.89 7.43
CA ARG A 168 -21.02 -8.52 8.57
C ARG A 168 -22.53 -8.58 8.32
N ASN A 169 -23.10 -7.57 7.65
CA ASN A 169 -24.52 -7.57 7.33
C ASN A 169 -24.80 -8.53 6.14
N PRO A 170 -25.54 -9.63 6.33
CA PRO A 170 -25.82 -10.59 5.26
C PRO A 170 -26.70 -10.01 4.14
N ARG A 171 -27.42 -8.90 4.41
CA ARG A 171 -28.19 -8.17 3.39
C ARG A 171 -27.32 -7.25 2.52
N PHE A 172 -26.09 -6.97 2.93
CA PHE A 172 -25.17 -6.15 2.18
C PHE A 172 -24.45 -7.00 1.12
N LEU A 173 -24.77 -6.76 -0.15
CA LEU A 173 -24.28 -7.51 -1.32
C LEU A 173 -24.39 -9.03 -1.15
N PRO A 174 -25.60 -9.59 -0.95
CA PRO A 174 -25.79 -11.01 -0.70
C PRO A 174 -25.25 -11.85 -1.86
N ALA A 175 -24.77 -13.05 -1.55
CA ALA A 175 -24.37 -14.01 -2.56
C ALA A 175 -25.56 -14.27 -3.50
N ARG A 176 -25.50 -13.75 -4.73
CA ARG A 176 -26.46 -14.14 -5.76
C ARG A 176 -26.16 -15.59 -6.11
N ARG A 177 -27.09 -16.51 -5.79
CA ARG A 177 -27.09 -17.82 -6.42
C ARG A 177 -27.13 -17.56 -7.92
N ALA A 178 -26.11 -18.01 -8.65
CA ALA A 178 -26.20 -18.13 -10.09
C ALA A 178 -27.46 -18.95 -10.36
N ARG A 179 -28.45 -18.34 -11.02
CA ARG A 179 -29.56 -19.11 -11.57
C ARG A 179 -28.99 -19.82 -12.79
N GLY A 180 -29.02 -21.16 -12.74
CA GLY A 180 -28.97 -22.09 -13.88
C GLY A 180 -27.86 -21.85 -14.88
#